data_AF-A0A9E6EQG2-F1
#
_entry.id   AF-A0A9E6EQG2-F1
#
_cell.length_a   1.000
_cell.length_b   1.000
_cell.length_c   1.000
_cell.angle_alpha   90.00
_cell.angle_beta   90.00
_cell.angle_gamma   90.00
#
_symmetry.space_group_name_H-M   'P 1'
#
loop_
_entity.id
_entity.type
_entity.pdbx_description
1 polymer ?
#
loop_
_entity_poly.entity_id
_entity_poly.type
_entity_poly.pdbx_seq_one_letter_code
_entity_poly.pdbx_strand_id
1 'polypeptide(L)'
;MVGVKLYVEGGGDTNQLKTACRKGFAAFLRKAGLVETMPRIVACGSRQDAYDSFCVALENGNSAMLLVDSEAPVSAECMQGNPESWKPWQHLHNRPGDCWEKPAKASEQECHLMVQCMEAWFLTDRASLREFFGQGFHLKSLPAEGNQIESIAKEIVYKSLKKATKNSESKGEYGKGEHSFKILEMIDPVKIMNASPWAKRFIDEVKKKMNS
;
A
#
# COMPACT_ATOMS: atom_id res chain seq x y z
N MET A 1 -17.91 -21.09 -3.14
CA MET A 1 -17.25 -20.20 -2.16
C MET A 1 -17.02 -18.85 -2.81
N VAL A 2 -17.47 -17.76 -2.17
CA VAL A 2 -17.17 -16.40 -2.65
C VAL A 2 -15.74 -16.08 -2.23
N GLY A 3 -14.83 -15.92 -3.20
CA GLY A 3 -13.43 -15.58 -2.90
C GLY A 3 -13.28 -14.21 -2.24
N VAL A 4 -12.25 -14.05 -1.41
CA VAL A 4 -11.92 -12.78 -0.73
C VAL A 4 -11.60 -11.70 -1.77
N LYS A 5 -12.13 -10.49 -1.59
CA LYS A 5 -11.82 -9.31 -2.42
C LYS A 5 -10.96 -8.33 -1.64
N LEU A 6 -9.85 -7.91 -2.22
CA LEU A 6 -8.98 -6.86 -1.68
C LEU A 6 -9.25 -5.57 -2.46
N TYR A 7 -9.88 -4.60 -1.81
CA TYR A 7 -10.17 -3.27 -2.34
C TYR A 7 -8.99 -2.34 -2.05
N VAL A 8 -8.38 -1.81 -3.10
CA VAL A 8 -7.12 -1.08 -3.01
C VAL A 8 -7.28 0.34 -3.53
N GLU A 9 -6.87 1.32 -2.73
CA GLU A 9 -6.68 2.70 -3.20
C GLU A 9 -5.65 2.73 -4.33
N GLY A 10 -6.03 3.36 -5.45
CA GLY A 10 -5.17 3.56 -6.59
C GLY A 10 -5.65 2.86 -7.86
N GLY A 11 -4.86 3.04 -8.91
CA GLY A 11 -5.22 2.63 -10.27
C GLY A 11 -5.95 3.72 -11.07
N GLY A 12 -6.19 4.89 -10.48
CA GLY A 12 -6.77 6.05 -11.17
C GLY A 12 -8.08 5.75 -11.90
N ASP A 13 -8.41 6.59 -12.88
CA ASP A 13 -9.69 6.50 -13.61
C ASP A 13 -9.58 5.75 -14.94
N THR A 14 -8.36 5.43 -15.39
CA THR A 14 -8.14 4.75 -16.67
C THR A 14 -8.04 3.24 -16.52
N ASN A 15 -8.55 2.49 -17.50
CA ASN A 15 -8.45 1.03 -17.52
C ASN A 15 -6.99 0.54 -17.50
N GLN A 16 -6.08 1.31 -18.11
CA GLN A 16 -4.65 1.01 -18.13
C GLN A 16 -4.06 1.09 -16.72
N LEU A 17 -4.31 2.17 -15.97
CA LEU A 17 -3.81 2.32 -14.61
C LEU A 17 -4.45 1.32 -13.65
N LYS A 18 -5.76 1.02 -13.79
CA LYS A 18 -6.41 -0.03 -12.99
C LYS A 18 -5.80 -1.41 -13.25
N THR A 19 -5.43 -1.69 -14.49
CA THR A 19 -4.74 -2.94 -14.85
C THR A 19 -3.33 -3.01 -14.26
N ALA A 20 -2.57 -1.92 -14.35
CA ALA A 20 -1.25 -1.83 -13.74
C ALA A 20 -1.31 -1.99 -12.21
N CYS A 21 -2.29 -1.37 -11.54
CA CYS A 21 -2.53 -1.51 -10.11
C CYS A 21 -2.75 -2.99 -9.71
N ARG A 22 -3.70 -3.67 -10.37
CA ARG A 22 -3.97 -5.09 -10.10
C ARG A 22 -2.73 -5.96 -10.33
N LYS A 23 -1.98 -5.70 -11.41
CA LYS A 23 -0.76 -6.45 -11.73
C LYS A 23 0.33 -6.24 -10.68
N GLY A 24 0.55 -5.00 -10.25
CA GLY A 24 1.49 -4.62 -9.20
C GLY A 24 1.22 -5.35 -7.89
N PHE A 25 0.01 -5.21 -7.36
CA PHE A 25 -0.35 -5.87 -6.11
C PHE A 25 -0.38 -7.41 -6.24
N ALA A 26 -0.78 -7.96 -7.39
CA ALA A 26 -0.76 -9.41 -7.59
C ALA A 26 0.68 -9.95 -7.55
N ALA A 27 1.62 -9.27 -8.20
CA ALA A 27 3.04 -9.65 -8.17
C ALA A 27 3.62 -9.51 -6.75
N PHE A 28 3.33 -8.41 -6.08
CA PHE A 28 3.75 -8.16 -4.71
C PHE A 28 3.26 -9.24 -3.73
N LEU A 29 1.95 -9.54 -3.72
CA LEU A 29 1.37 -10.55 -2.83
C LEU A 29 1.91 -11.96 -3.13
N ARG A 30 2.13 -12.31 -4.40
CA ARG A 30 2.76 -13.59 -4.76
C ARG A 30 4.17 -13.70 -4.22
N LYS A 31 4.99 -12.66 -4.41
CA LYS A 31 6.35 -12.59 -3.83
C LYS A 31 6.32 -12.63 -2.30
N ALA A 32 5.26 -12.12 -1.68
CA ALA A 32 5.06 -12.18 -0.24
C ALA A 32 4.62 -13.57 0.27
N GLY A 33 4.44 -14.55 -0.63
CA GLY A 33 4.13 -15.94 -0.33
C GLY A 33 2.67 -16.34 -0.52
N LEU A 34 1.82 -15.51 -1.12
CA LEU A 34 0.46 -15.90 -1.52
C LEU A 34 0.49 -16.54 -2.91
N VAL A 35 0.80 -17.84 -2.98
CA VAL A 35 0.98 -18.56 -4.26
C VAL A 35 -0.23 -19.40 -4.63
N GLU A 36 -0.81 -20.13 -3.67
CA GLU A 36 -1.92 -21.07 -3.93
C GLU A 36 -3.29 -20.37 -3.89
N THR A 37 -3.48 -19.46 -2.95
CA THR A 37 -4.73 -18.72 -2.73
C THR A 37 -4.46 -17.22 -2.80
N MET A 38 -5.10 -16.55 -3.76
CA MET A 38 -4.97 -15.11 -3.99
C MET A 38 -6.31 -14.41 -3.82
N PRO A 39 -6.37 -13.27 -3.11
CA PRO A 39 -7.56 -12.44 -3.12
C PRO A 39 -7.75 -11.84 -4.52
N ARG A 40 -9.02 -11.60 -4.88
CA ARG A 40 -9.33 -10.80 -6.06
C ARG A 40 -9.03 -9.34 -5.76
N ILE A 41 -8.02 -8.77 -6.43
CA ILE A 41 -7.67 -7.36 -6.28
C ILE A 41 -8.65 -6.50 -7.09
N VAL A 42 -9.24 -5.51 -6.42
CA VAL A 42 -10.12 -4.49 -6.98
C VAL A 42 -9.38 -3.15 -6.89
N ALA A 43 -8.97 -2.61 -8.04
CA ALA A 43 -8.36 -1.29 -8.13
C ALA A 43 -9.46 -0.22 -8.15
N CYS A 44 -9.56 0.57 -7.08
CA CYS A 44 -10.72 1.42 -6.83
C CYS A 44 -10.58 2.83 -7.40
N GLY A 45 -9.38 3.30 -7.72
CA GLY A 45 -9.17 4.70 -8.11
C GLY A 45 -8.89 5.55 -6.87
N SER A 46 -9.82 6.41 -6.49
CA SER A 46 -9.64 7.26 -5.31
C SER A 46 -9.76 6.48 -4.00
N ARG A 47 -9.32 7.10 -2.90
CA ARG A 47 -9.48 6.54 -1.55
C ARG A 47 -10.94 6.43 -1.12
N GLN A 48 -11.78 7.41 -1.49
CA GLN A 48 -13.21 7.40 -1.21
C GLN A 48 -13.89 6.25 -1.95
N ASP A 49 -13.58 6.06 -3.24
CA ASP A 49 -14.11 4.94 -4.02
C ASP A 49 -13.71 3.58 -3.43
N ALA A 50 -12.51 3.47 -2.84
CA ALA A 50 -12.05 2.26 -2.18
C ALA A 50 -12.87 1.95 -0.93
N TYR A 51 -13.09 2.96 -0.07
CA TYR A 51 -13.93 2.83 1.11
C TYR A 51 -15.39 2.49 0.75
N ASP A 52 -16.00 3.23 -0.18
CA ASP A 52 -17.39 3.00 -0.58
C ASP A 52 -17.59 1.60 -1.20
N SER A 53 -16.67 1.19 -2.07
CA SER A 53 -16.70 -0.15 -2.68
C SER A 53 -16.56 -1.27 -1.64
N PHE A 54 -15.74 -1.06 -0.61
CA PHE A 54 -15.58 -1.98 0.50
C PHE A 54 -16.86 -2.07 1.34
N CYS A 55 -17.47 -0.93 1.69
CA CYS A 55 -18.74 -0.88 2.43
C CYS A 55 -19.85 -1.65 1.69
N VAL A 56 -20.03 -1.36 0.39
CA VAL A 56 -21.01 -2.07 -0.45
C VAL A 56 -20.72 -3.58 -0.50
N ALA A 57 -19.45 -3.98 -0.50
CA ALA A 57 -19.08 -5.40 -0.50
C ALA A 57 -19.56 -6.10 0.78
N LEU A 58 -19.33 -5.48 1.94
CA LEU A 58 -19.73 -5.99 3.26
C LEU A 58 -21.25 -6.04 3.42
N GLU A 59 -21.97 -5.01 2.94
CA GLU A 59 -23.43 -4.97 2.97
C GLU A 59 -24.02 -6.17 2.22
N ASN A 60 -23.45 -6.46 1.04
CA ASN A 60 -23.79 -7.60 0.21
C ASN A 60 -23.25 -8.96 0.72
N GLY A 61 -22.66 -9.01 1.91
CA GLY A 61 -22.18 -10.26 2.53
C GLY A 61 -20.93 -10.85 1.86
N ASN A 62 -20.15 -10.06 1.12
CA ASN A 62 -18.89 -10.52 0.55
C ASN A 62 -17.78 -10.50 1.62
N SER A 63 -16.85 -11.45 1.53
CA SER A 63 -15.57 -11.38 2.25
C SER A 63 -14.68 -10.32 1.60
N ALA A 64 -14.40 -9.23 2.32
CA ALA A 64 -13.73 -8.05 1.79
C ALA A 64 -12.61 -7.58 2.74
N MET A 65 -11.56 -7.01 2.16
CA MET A 65 -10.47 -6.32 2.87
C MET A 65 -10.19 -4.98 2.16
N LEU A 66 -9.83 -3.95 2.92
CA LEU A 66 -9.53 -2.61 2.46
C LEU A 66 -8.04 -2.29 2.67
N LEU A 67 -7.39 -1.72 1.66
CA LEU A 67 -6.01 -1.27 1.71
C LEU A 67 -5.90 0.15 1.14
N VAL A 68 -5.51 1.11 1.98
CA VAL A 68 -5.44 2.55 1.64
C VAL A 68 -4.16 3.19 2.15
N ASP A 69 -3.78 4.34 1.58
CA ASP A 69 -2.75 5.20 2.16
C ASP A 69 -3.29 5.81 3.47
N SER A 70 -2.47 5.90 4.53
CA SER A 70 -2.91 6.56 5.76
C SER A 70 -2.92 8.09 5.65
N GLU A 71 -2.23 8.62 4.63
CA GLU A 71 -2.13 10.04 4.27
C GLU A 71 -1.51 10.97 5.31
N ALA A 72 -1.35 10.50 6.55
CA ALA A 72 -0.80 11.21 7.68
C ALA A 72 -0.11 10.21 8.62
N PRO A 73 0.76 10.68 9.53
CA PRO A 73 1.35 9.83 10.56
C PRO A 73 0.26 9.12 11.37
N VAL A 74 0.42 7.81 11.57
CA VAL A 74 -0.48 7.02 12.40
C VAL A 74 -0.05 7.15 13.85
N SER A 75 -0.97 7.49 14.76
CA SER A 75 -0.64 7.66 16.17
C SER A 75 -0.26 6.33 16.83
N ALA A 76 0.65 6.37 17.80
CA ALA A 76 1.04 5.18 18.57
C ALA A 76 -0.15 4.54 19.31
N GLU A 77 -1.18 5.33 19.63
CA GLU A 77 -2.44 4.84 20.22
C GLU A 77 -3.17 3.86 19.30
N CYS A 78 -3.08 4.05 17.99
CA CYS A 78 -3.66 3.12 17.01
C CYS A 78 -2.84 1.82 16.88
N MET A 79 -1.65 1.74 17.48
CA MET A 79 -0.72 0.62 17.39
C MET A 79 -0.45 -0.05 18.75
N GLN A 80 -1.41 0.05 19.69
CA GLN A 80 -1.29 -0.59 21.00
C GLN A 80 -1.60 -2.09 20.95
N GLY A 81 -0.78 -2.89 21.64
CA GLY A 81 -0.95 -4.34 21.75
C GLY A 81 -0.48 -5.09 20.49
N ASN A 82 -1.09 -6.25 20.26
CA ASN A 82 -0.75 -7.10 19.12
C ASN A 82 -1.21 -6.46 17.80
N PRO A 83 -0.52 -6.70 16.67
CA PRO A 83 -0.93 -6.15 15.38
C PRO A 83 -2.40 -6.39 15.01
N GLU A 84 -2.98 -7.53 15.39
CA GLU A 84 -4.39 -7.83 15.17
C GLU A 84 -5.34 -6.86 15.89
N SER A 85 -4.95 -6.29 17.03
CA SER A 85 -5.76 -5.34 17.81
C SER A 85 -5.49 -3.88 17.49
N TRP A 86 -4.61 -3.59 16.53
CA TRP A 86 -4.39 -2.22 16.05
C TRP A 86 -5.66 -1.65 15.45
N LYS A 87 -5.77 -0.32 15.48
CA LYS A 87 -7.01 0.42 15.19
C LYS A 87 -6.89 1.31 13.95
N PRO A 88 -6.73 0.75 12.74
CA PRO A 88 -6.70 1.54 11.51
C PRO A 88 -7.97 2.38 11.31
N TRP A 89 -9.14 1.88 11.73
CA TRP A 89 -10.38 2.65 11.61
C TRP A 89 -10.40 3.90 12.48
N GLN A 90 -9.82 3.84 13.69
CA GLN A 90 -9.69 5.03 14.54
C GLN A 90 -8.82 6.10 13.87
N HIS A 91 -7.73 5.71 13.20
CA HIS A 91 -6.91 6.62 12.41
C HIS A 91 -7.70 7.28 11.28
N LEU A 92 -8.40 6.48 10.47
CA LEU A 92 -9.17 6.98 9.33
C LEU A 92 -10.36 7.86 9.75
N HIS A 93 -11.00 7.55 10.88
CA HIS A 93 -12.06 8.38 11.45
C HIS A 93 -11.53 9.73 11.93
N ASN A 94 -10.39 9.75 12.63
CA ASN A 94 -9.84 10.97 13.19
C ASN A 94 -9.14 11.86 12.15
N ARG A 95 -8.82 11.33 10.97
CA ARG A 95 -8.13 12.10 9.92
C ARG A 95 -9.07 13.12 9.27
N PRO A 96 -8.73 14.44 9.30
CA PRO A 96 -9.48 15.44 8.56
C PRO A 96 -9.50 15.14 7.06
N GLY A 97 -10.70 15.15 6.47
CA GLY A 97 -10.92 14.87 5.04
C GLY A 97 -11.36 13.44 4.74
N ASP A 98 -11.20 12.50 5.68
CA ASP A 98 -11.80 11.16 5.58
C ASP A 98 -13.06 11.08 6.45
N CYS A 99 -12.90 11.19 7.76
CA CYS A 99 -13.98 11.02 8.73
C CYS A 99 -14.77 9.72 8.53
N TRP A 100 -14.09 8.65 8.10
CA TRP A 100 -14.74 7.40 7.77
C TRP A 100 -15.13 6.62 9.02
N GLU A 101 -16.39 6.23 9.08
CA GLU A 101 -16.89 5.33 10.11
C GLU A 101 -16.46 3.89 9.83
N LYS A 102 -16.21 3.12 10.89
CA LYS A 102 -16.02 1.67 10.73
C LYS A 102 -17.37 1.03 10.36
N PRO A 103 -17.48 0.30 9.23
CA PRO A 103 -18.73 -0.40 8.92
C PRO A 103 -19.09 -1.40 10.02
N ALA A 104 -20.38 -1.53 10.36
CA ALA A 104 -20.82 -2.37 11.48
C ALA A 104 -20.40 -3.85 11.35
N LYS A 105 -20.32 -4.35 10.11
CA LYS A 105 -19.88 -5.72 9.80
C LYS A 105 -18.36 -5.86 9.67
N ALA A 106 -17.60 -4.78 9.79
CA ALA A 106 -16.15 -4.78 9.65
C ALA A 106 -15.44 -4.96 11.00
N SER A 107 -14.33 -5.67 10.94
CA SER A 107 -13.33 -5.77 12.00
C SER A 107 -12.12 -4.87 11.72
N GLU A 108 -11.24 -4.71 12.71
CA GLU A 108 -9.96 -4.03 12.49
C GLU A 108 -9.08 -4.82 11.50
N GLN A 109 -9.20 -6.14 11.46
CA GLN A 109 -8.38 -7.03 10.63
C GLN A 109 -8.71 -6.95 9.14
N GLU A 110 -9.79 -6.27 8.75
CA GLU A 110 -10.18 -6.08 7.35
C GLU A 110 -9.80 -4.70 6.80
N CYS A 111 -9.15 -3.85 7.61
CA CYS A 111 -8.65 -2.54 7.20
C CYS A 111 -7.13 -2.47 7.36
N HIS A 112 -6.45 -1.99 6.33
CA HIS A 112 -5.00 -1.95 6.27
C HIS A 112 -4.50 -0.64 5.68
N LEU A 113 -3.32 -0.23 6.16
CA LEU A 113 -2.70 1.04 5.80
C LEU A 113 -1.36 0.81 5.10
N MET A 114 -1.11 1.53 4.00
CA MET A 114 0.14 1.54 3.22
C MET A 114 1.10 2.68 3.62
N VAL A 115 0.98 3.13 4.87
CA VAL A 115 1.48 4.37 5.51
C VAL A 115 2.78 5.01 4.98
N GLN A 116 2.96 6.33 5.01
CA GLN A 116 1.88 7.32 4.84
C GLN A 116 1.36 7.31 3.40
N CYS A 117 2.20 6.85 2.48
CA CYS A 117 1.86 6.49 1.12
C CYS A 117 2.60 5.21 0.73
N MET A 118 1.99 4.41 -0.15
CA MET A 118 2.58 3.17 -0.67
C MET A 118 4.02 3.36 -1.19
N GLU A 119 4.34 4.53 -1.75
CA GLU A 119 5.69 4.84 -2.23
C GLU A 119 6.79 4.78 -1.16
N ALA A 120 6.46 4.89 0.13
CA ALA A 120 7.42 4.72 1.21
C ALA A 120 8.05 3.32 1.21
N TRP A 121 7.31 2.30 0.76
CA TRP A 121 7.81 0.93 0.62
C TRP A 121 9.00 0.83 -0.33
N PHE A 122 9.07 1.69 -1.35
CA PHE A 122 10.13 1.65 -2.35
C PHE A 122 11.50 1.96 -1.74
N LEU A 123 11.52 2.75 -0.66
CA LEU A 123 12.75 3.15 0.03
C LEU A 123 13.47 1.99 0.74
N THR A 124 12.77 0.86 0.92
CA THR A 124 13.31 -0.36 1.53
C THR A 124 14.12 -1.20 0.55
N ASP A 125 13.88 -1.04 -0.76
CA ASP A 125 14.58 -1.78 -1.81
C ASP A 125 15.25 -0.86 -2.82
N ARG A 126 16.28 -0.15 -2.33
CA ARG A 126 17.06 0.80 -3.11
C ARG A 126 17.80 0.17 -4.28
N ALA A 127 18.12 -1.12 -4.18
CA ALA A 127 18.75 -1.88 -5.26
C ALA A 127 17.79 -2.00 -6.45
N SER A 128 16.54 -2.43 -6.19
CA SER A 128 15.49 -2.46 -7.20
C SER A 128 15.17 -1.08 -7.77
N LEU A 129 15.11 -0.03 -6.94
CA LEU A 129 14.92 1.33 -7.44
C LEU A 129 16.04 1.77 -8.40
N ARG A 130 17.30 1.51 -8.02
CA ARG A 130 18.45 1.82 -8.87
C ARG A 130 18.41 1.05 -10.18
N GLU A 131 18.04 -0.22 -10.15
CA GLU A 131 17.86 -1.04 -11.36
C GLU A 131 16.75 -0.50 -12.25
N PHE A 132 15.61 -0.11 -11.67
CA PHE A 132 14.46 0.41 -12.42
C PHE A 132 14.77 1.69 -13.17
N PHE A 133 15.39 2.66 -12.49
CA PHE A 133 15.70 3.98 -13.05
C PHE A 133 17.02 4.00 -13.82
N GLY A 134 17.93 3.07 -13.53
CA GLY A 134 19.20 2.92 -14.25
C GLY A 134 20.11 4.13 -14.14
N GLN A 135 20.81 4.42 -15.24
CA GLN A 135 21.76 5.53 -15.34
C GLN A 135 21.09 6.87 -15.02
N GLY A 136 21.78 7.68 -14.20
CA GLY A 136 21.27 8.98 -13.74
C GLY A 136 20.41 8.92 -12.47
N PHE A 137 20.20 7.74 -11.89
CA PHE A 137 19.57 7.62 -10.57
C PHE A 137 20.49 8.09 -9.44
N HIS A 138 20.06 9.10 -8.70
CA HIS A 138 20.81 9.73 -7.61
C HIS A 138 20.37 9.20 -6.24
N LEU A 139 20.94 8.06 -5.84
CA LEU A 139 20.65 7.37 -4.58
C LEU A 139 20.70 8.30 -3.33
N LYS A 140 21.68 9.21 -3.29
CA LYS A 140 21.89 10.14 -2.16
C LYS A 140 20.77 11.18 -1.98
N SER A 141 19.84 11.29 -2.94
CA SER A 141 18.67 12.17 -2.84
C SER A 141 17.50 11.53 -2.07
N LEU A 142 17.55 10.21 -1.83
CA LEU A 142 16.59 9.52 -0.98
C LEU A 142 16.84 9.86 0.51
N PRO A 143 15.84 9.68 1.38
CA PRO A 143 16.03 9.76 2.83
C PRO A 143 17.17 8.85 3.31
N ALA A 144 17.70 9.06 4.52
CA ALA A 144 18.77 8.23 5.05
C ALA A 144 18.32 6.76 5.24
N GLU A 145 19.25 5.82 5.09
CA GLU A 145 19.02 4.43 5.50
C GLU A 145 18.89 4.36 7.03
N GLY A 146 17.97 3.54 7.53
CA GLY A 146 17.67 3.44 8.96
C GLY A 146 16.54 4.36 9.46
N ASN A 147 16.09 5.33 8.66
CA ASN A 147 14.84 6.03 8.95
C ASN A 147 13.69 5.02 8.97
N GLN A 148 12.80 5.13 9.97
CA GLN A 148 11.56 4.37 10.00
C GLN A 148 10.68 4.82 8.82
N ILE A 149 10.49 3.95 7.83
CA ILE A 149 9.84 4.34 6.56
C ILE A 149 8.40 4.86 6.78
N GLU A 150 7.70 4.33 7.79
CA GLU A 150 6.35 4.73 8.14
C GLU A 150 6.26 6.15 8.74
N SER A 151 7.38 6.68 9.27
CA SER A 151 7.45 8.01 9.85
C SER A 151 7.84 9.10 8.84
N ILE A 152 8.23 8.71 7.62
CA ILE A 152 8.63 9.67 6.58
C ILE A 152 7.38 10.29 5.98
N ALA A 153 7.27 11.62 6.08
CA ALA A 153 6.15 12.36 5.52
C ALA A 153 6.00 12.10 4.01
N LYS A 154 4.75 11.95 3.56
CA LYS A 154 4.38 11.68 2.17
C LYS A 154 5.03 12.65 1.18
N GLU A 155 5.08 13.93 1.51
CA GLU A 155 5.69 14.99 0.71
C GLU A 155 7.19 14.79 0.55
N ILE A 156 7.87 14.33 1.61
CA ILE A 156 9.30 14.04 1.59
C ILE A 156 9.57 12.83 0.70
N VAL A 157 8.76 11.76 0.81
CA VAL A 157 8.87 10.58 -0.06
C VAL A 157 8.81 10.99 -1.54
N TYR A 158 7.76 11.72 -1.95
CA TYR A 158 7.63 12.14 -3.35
C TYR A 158 8.72 13.10 -3.80
N LYS A 159 9.06 14.10 -2.98
CA LYS A 159 10.11 15.07 -3.32
C LYS A 159 11.46 14.38 -3.51
N SER A 160 11.80 13.44 -2.63
CA SER A 160 13.02 12.66 -2.72
C SER A 160 13.04 11.71 -3.92
N LEU A 161 11.93 11.03 -4.21
CA LEU A 161 11.81 10.17 -5.40
C LEU A 161 12.00 10.98 -6.68
N LYS A 162 11.31 12.12 -6.83
CA LYS A 162 11.49 13.02 -7.99
C LYS A 162 12.94 13.49 -8.10
N LYS A 163 13.52 14.00 -7.01
CA LYS A 163 14.93 14.45 -6.99
C LYS A 163 15.92 13.33 -7.34
N ALA A 164 15.68 12.11 -6.86
CA ALA A 164 16.54 10.96 -7.13
C ALA A 164 16.47 10.49 -8.59
N THR A 165 15.38 10.78 -9.29
CA THR A 165 15.07 10.22 -10.61
C THR A 165 15.07 11.25 -11.73
N LYS A 166 15.12 12.55 -11.41
CA LYS A 166 15.05 13.66 -12.37
C LYS A 166 15.96 13.51 -13.60
N ASN A 167 17.16 12.95 -13.41
CA ASN A 167 18.16 12.77 -14.46
C ASN A 167 18.25 11.32 -14.97
N SER A 168 17.29 10.46 -14.63
CA SER A 168 17.23 9.09 -15.15
C SER A 168 17.05 9.12 -16.67
N GLU A 169 18.01 8.58 -17.41
CA GLU A 169 18.01 8.65 -18.87
C GLU A 169 16.91 7.79 -19.49
N SER A 170 16.56 6.67 -18.85
CA SER A 170 15.66 5.67 -19.41
C SER A 170 14.19 5.83 -19.00
N LYS A 171 13.93 6.32 -17.79
CA LYS A 171 12.57 6.44 -17.22
C LYS A 171 12.19 7.88 -16.88
N GLY A 172 13.15 8.79 -16.80
CA GLY A 172 12.91 10.17 -16.37
C GLY A 172 12.50 10.29 -14.89
N GLU A 173 11.93 11.44 -14.55
CA GLU A 173 11.46 11.75 -13.20
C GLU A 173 10.33 10.80 -12.75
N TYR A 174 10.28 10.50 -11.45
CA TYR A 174 9.23 9.69 -10.84
C TYR A 174 7.81 10.25 -11.10
N GLY A 175 6.99 9.49 -11.83
CA GLY A 175 5.55 9.71 -11.99
C GLY A 175 4.71 8.70 -11.19
N LYS A 176 3.81 9.21 -10.33
CA LYS A 176 2.82 8.38 -9.61
C LYS A 176 1.89 7.71 -10.62
N GLY A 177 1.57 6.43 -10.41
CA GLY A 177 0.77 5.62 -11.34
C GLY A 177 1.59 5.06 -12.51
N GLU A 178 2.38 5.90 -13.18
CA GLU A 178 3.22 5.49 -14.30
C GLU A 178 4.35 4.53 -13.89
N HIS A 179 5.02 4.85 -12.77
CA HIS A 179 6.15 4.08 -12.24
C HIS A 179 5.76 3.25 -11.02
N SER A 180 4.86 3.76 -10.17
CA SER A 180 4.56 3.18 -8.86
C SER A 180 4.25 1.68 -8.90
N PHE A 181 3.35 1.24 -9.79
CA PHE A 181 2.97 -0.16 -9.86
C PHE A 181 4.04 -1.05 -10.48
N LYS A 182 4.84 -0.54 -11.41
CA LYS A 182 5.97 -1.30 -11.99
C LYS A 182 7.06 -1.52 -10.94
N ILE A 183 7.31 -0.52 -10.09
CA ILE A 183 8.23 -0.63 -8.96
C ILE A 183 7.65 -1.62 -7.93
N LEU A 184 6.35 -1.56 -7.64
CA LEU A 184 5.68 -2.52 -6.75
C LEU A 184 5.82 -3.97 -7.25
N GLU A 185 5.81 -4.21 -8.56
CA GLU A 185 6.04 -5.55 -9.14
C GLU A 185 7.45 -6.09 -8.84
N MET A 186 8.48 -5.23 -8.73
CA MET A 186 9.88 -5.65 -8.64
C MET A 186 10.44 -5.71 -7.23
N ILE A 187 10.04 -4.81 -6.34
CA ILE A 187 10.58 -4.71 -4.97
C ILE A 187 10.31 -5.97 -4.15
N ASP A 188 11.19 -6.23 -3.17
CA ASP A 188 11.11 -7.38 -2.29
C ASP A 188 10.14 -7.14 -1.10
N PRO A 189 9.01 -7.87 -1.01
CA PRO A 189 8.08 -7.74 0.10
C PRO A 189 8.69 -8.10 1.46
N VAL A 190 9.71 -8.97 1.52
CA VAL A 190 10.35 -9.32 2.79
C VAL A 190 11.06 -8.11 3.38
N LYS A 191 11.75 -7.30 2.56
CA LYS A 191 12.38 -6.05 3.02
C LYS A 191 11.34 -5.05 3.53
N ILE A 192 10.19 -4.98 2.85
CA ILE A 192 9.09 -4.10 3.24
C ILE A 192 8.49 -4.56 4.58
N MET A 193 8.18 -5.84 4.73
CA MET A 193 7.62 -6.41 5.97
C MET A 193 8.58 -6.26 7.16
N ASN A 194 9.89 -6.32 6.93
CA ASN A 194 10.89 -6.11 7.97
C ASN A 194 11.00 -4.63 8.40
N ALA A 195 10.71 -3.69 7.49
CA ALA A 195 10.84 -2.25 7.74
C ALA A 195 9.53 -1.55 8.10
N SER A 196 8.37 -2.15 7.76
CA SER A 196 7.03 -1.60 7.97
C SER A 196 6.15 -2.60 8.73
N PRO A 197 5.93 -2.37 10.04
CA PRO A 197 4.99 -3.14 10.82
C PRO A 197 3.55 -3.13 10.26
N TRP A 198 3.06 -2.04 9.66
CA TRP A 198 1.76 -2.01 8.99
C TRP A 198 1.70 -2.89 7.73
N ALA A 199 2.76 -2.90 6.91
CA ALA A 199 2.84 -3.78 5.75
C ALA A 199 2.92 -5.25 6.17
N LYS A 200 3.68 -5.56 7.23
CA LYS A 200 3.72 -6.91 7.80
C LYS A 200 2.33 -7.36 8.27
N ARG A 201 1.64 -6.52 9.05
CA ARG A 201 0.26 -6.78 9.50
C ARG A 201 -0.65 -7.05 8.31
N PHE A 202 -0.61 -6.22 7.28
CA PHE A 202 -1.40 -6.40 6.07
C PHE A 202 -1.18 -7.79 5.44
N ILE A 203 0.08 -8.17 5.18
CA ILE A 203 0.38 -9.46 4.56
C ILE A 203 -0.07 -10.63 5.43
N ASP A 204 0.17 -10.56 6.74
CA ASP A 204 -0.20 -11.62 7.68
C ASP A 204 -1.73 -11.80 7.74
N GLU A 205 -2.50 -10.72 7.80
CA GLU A 205 -3.97 -10.78 7.82
C GLU A 205 -4.55 -11.27 6.49
N VAL A 206 -4.00 -10.86 5.34
CA VAL A 206 -4.46 -11.41 4.04
C VAL A 206 -4.20 -12.90 3.99
N LYS A 207 -3.02 -13.38 4.43
CA LYS A 207 -2.72 -14.82 4.47
C LYS A 207 -3.71 -15.58 5.36
N LYS A 208 -4.00 -15.07 6.56
CA LYS A 208 -4.99 -15.68 7.47
C LYS A 208 -6.37 -15.75 6.82
N LYS A 209 -6.83 -14.64 6.24
CA LYS A 209 -8.17 -14.55 5.60
C LYS A 209 -8.29 -15.47 4.39
N MET A 210 -7.21 -15.71 3.64
CA MET A 210 -7.21 -16.63 2.50
C MET A 210 -7.19 -18.11 2.91
N ASN A 211 -6.72 -18.43 4.12
CA ASN A 211 -6.63 -19.80 4.65
C ASN A 211 -7.81 -20.18 5.56
N SER A 212 -8.76 -19.27 5.79
CA SER A 212 -9.97 -19.48 6.61
C SER A 212 -11.15 -19.88 5.73
#